data_AF-A0A8T2Q0N4-F1
#
_entry.id   AF-A0A8T2Q0N4-F1
#
_cell.length_a   1.000
_cell.length_b   1.000
_cell.length_c   1.000
_cell.angle_alpha   90.00
_cell.angle_beta   90.00
_cell.angle_gamma   90.00
#
_symmetry.space_group_name_H-M   'P 1'
#
loop_
_entity.id
_entity.type
_entity.pdbx_description
1 polymer ?
#
loop_
_entity_poly.entity_id
_entity_poly.type
_entity_poly.pdbx_seq_one_letter_code
_entity_poly.pdbx_strand_id
1 'polypeptide(L)'
;MWLEGIGFSNDITALLMGIFILAGSLGGLFGGYMGDLLSKRLPNSGRIMLSQISSGLAVPLAAILLLCLPVNPAEPLLHGVVLFVVGFSISWNAPATNNPIFAEIVPEISRATVYALDRSFESVLASFAPPVVGLLAQGVYGYVPFPEGTDQHLADRRNSRALAEALYVSIGVPMAICCSVYTLLYWTYPQDRDKALKGMYMSVGQELPASVQLTGFFQHSPEENQTRSHEEDSHLLLSES
;
A
#
# COMPACT_ATOMS: atom_id res chain seq x y z
N MET A 1 2.55 27.83 1.07
CA MET A 1 3.07 26.47 1.36
C MET A 1 4.26 26.54 2.34
N TRP A 2 4.62 25.46 3.04
CA TRP A 2 5.81 25.44 3.91
C TRP A 2 7.11 25.81 3.17
N LEU A 3 7.31 25.28 1.96
CA LEU A 3 8.46 25.60 1.11
C LEU A 3 8.57 27.09 0.78
N GLU A 4 7.45 27.75 0.48
CA GLU A 4 7.40 29.21 0.26
C GLU A 4 7.70 29.97 1.56
N GLY A 5 7.22 29.47 2.71
CA GLY A 5 7.52 30.03 4.03
C GLY A 5 9.00 29.92 4.44
N ILE A 6 9.77 29.01 3.82
CA ILE A 6 11.24 28.93 3.96
C ILE A 6 11.94 29.97 3.07
N GLY A 7 11.26 30.52 2.06
CA GLY A 7 11.79 31.52 1.15
C GLY A 7 12.09 30.99 -0.26
N PHE A 8 11.60 29.81 -0.65
CA PHE A 8 11.67 29.37 -2.05
C PHE A 8 10.72 30.18 -2.93
N SER A 9 11.12 30.42 -4.19
CA SER A 9 10.22 30.99 -5.19
C SER A 9 9.10 30.00 -5.54
N ASN A 10 8.00 30.53 -6.07
CA ASN A 10 6.86 29.72 -6.49
C ASN A 10 7.27 28.69 -7.57
N ASP A 11 8.14 29.08 -8.50
CA ASP A 11 8.62 28.21 -9.58
C ASP A 11 9.43 27.01 -9.04
N ILE A 12 10.34 27.26 -8.09
CA ILE A 12 11.14 26.20 -7.46
C ILE A 12 10.24 25.31 -6.61
N THR A 13 9.29 25.90 -5.88
CA THR A 13 8.32 25.13 -5.08
C THR A 13 7.49 24.19 -5.97
N ALA A 14 6.99 24.68 -7.10
CA ALA A 14 6.25 23.87 -8.07
C ALA A 14 7.11 22.73 -8.64
N LEU A 15 8.38 23.00 -8.98
CA LEU A 15 9.33 21.99 -9.43
C LEU A 15 9.54 20.89 -8.37
N LEU A 16 9.78 21.29 -7.12
CA LEU A 16 10.01 20.36 -6.00
C LEU A 16 8.79 19.48 -5.73
N MET A 17 7.58 20.06 -5.78
CA MET A 17 6.33 19.29 -5.65
C MET A 17 6.13 18.34 -6.83
N GLY A 18 6.50 18.75 -8.05
CA GLY A 18 6.50 17.87 -9.22
C GLY A 18 7.43 16.67 -9.05
N ILE A 19 8.64 16.88 -8.54
CA ILE A 19 9.61 15.82 -8.23
C ILE A 19 9.04 14.86 -7.18
N PHE A 20 8.40 15.38 -6.13
CA PHE A 20 7.76 14.57 -5.09
C PHE A 20 6.68 13.63 -5.67
N ILE A 21 5.80 14.16 -6.54
CA ILE A 21 4.73 13.37 -7.19
C ILE A 21 5.32 12.33 -8.14
N LEU A 22 6.33 12.70 -8.92
CA LEU A 22 7.04 11.78 -9.81
C LEU A 22 7.69 10.63 -9.02
N ALA A 23 8.37 10.96 -7.92
CA ALA A 23 8.99 9.99 -7.03
C ALA A 23 7.95 9.05 -6.42
N GLY A 24 6.80 9.57 -5.99
CA GLY A 24 5.67 8.77 -5.52
C GLY A 24 5.18 7.76 -6.55
N SER A 25 5.11 8.17 -7.82
CA SER A 25 4.69 7.29 -8.92
C SER A 25 5.70 6.16 -9.17
N LEU A 26 6.99 6.48 -9.18
CA LEU A 26 8.08 5.49 -9.31
C LEU A 26 8.12 4.54 -8.10
N GLY A 27 7.95 5.08 -6.89
CA GLY A 27 7.86 4.31 -5.66
C GLY A 27 6.68 3.35 -5.68
N GLY A 28 5.54 3.76 -6.25
CA GLY A 28 4.37 2.90 -6.38
C GLY A 28 4.64 1.69 -7.28
N LEU A 29 5.31 1.90 -8.41
CA LEU A 29 5.74 0.83 -9.31
C LEU A 29 6.72 -0.13 -8.61
N PHE A 30 7.72 0.43 -7.92
CA PHE A 30 8.69 -0.35 -7.14
C PHE A 30 7.99 -1.17 -6.04
N GLY A 31 7.09 -0.54 -5.29
CA GLY A 31 6.33 -1.17 -4.22
C GLY A 31 5.47 -2.34 -4.71
N GLY A 32 4.78 -2.17 -5.84
CA GLY A 32 4.02 -3.26 -6.47
C GLY A 32 4.92 -4.43 -6.89
N TYR A 33 5.99 -4.14 -7.65
CA TYR A 33 6.92 -5.17 -8.12
C TYR A 33 7.57 -5.95 -6.98
N MET A 34 8.11 -5.22 -5.98
CA MET A 34 8.75 -5.84 -4.83
C MET A 34 7.75 -6.58 -3.95
N GLY A 35 6.53 -6.05 -3.78
CA GLY A 35 5.45 -6.71 -3.05
C GLY A 35 5.10 -8.07 -3.66
N ASP A 36 4.99 -8.14 -4.99
CA ASP A 36 4.74 -9.39 -5.72
C ASP A 36 5.90 -10.37 -5.62
N LEU A 37 7.14 -9.89 -5.73
CA LEU A 37 8.34 -10.72 -5.58
C LEU A 37 8.43 -11.33 -4.17
N LEU A 38 8.20 -10.52 -3.14
CA LEU A 38 8.23 -10.96 -1.76
C LEU A 38 7.06 -11.90 -1.44
N SER A 39 5.88 -11.68 -2.01
CA SER A 39 4.72 -12.57 -1.85
C SER A 39 5.01 -13.99 -2.36
N LYS A 40 5.74 -14.13 -3.48
CA LYS A 40 6.16 -15.45 -3.98
C LYS A 40 7.06 -16.22 -3.01
N ARG A 41 7.90 -15.51 -2.23
CA ARG A 41 8.80 -16.14 -1.25
C ARG A 41 8.16 -16.31 0.13
N LEU A 42 7.35 -15.33 0.54
CA LEU A 42 6.71 -15.22 1.85
C LEU A 42 5.22 -14.90 1.65
N PRO A 43 4.37 -15.89 1.33
CA PRO A 43 3.00 -15.67 0.85
C PRO A 43 2.04 -15.07 1.89
N ASN A 44 2.39 -15.12 3.18
CA ASN A 44 1.57 -14.56 4.27
C ASN A 44 2.08 -13.21 4.78
N SER A 45 3.30 -12.82 4.44
CA SER A 45 4.05 -11.83 5.22
C SER A 45 4.87 -10.87 4.37
N GLY A 46 5.23 -11.29 3.15
CA GLY A 46 6.10 -10.53 2.26
C GLY A 46 5.53 -9.17 1.88
N ARG A 47 4.24 -9.12 1.52
CA ARG A 47 3.54 -7.86 1.21
C ARG A 47 3.54 -6.93 2.42
N ILE A 48 3.06 -7.43 3.56
CA ILE A 48 2.94 -6.67 4.81
C ILE A 48 4.28 -6.09 5.26
N MET A 49 5.38 -6.84 5.11
CA MET A 49 6.73 -6.39 5.46
C MET A 49 7.15 -5.15 4.68
N LEU A 50 6.81 -5.07 3.40
CA LEU A 50 7.17 -3.92 2.58
C LEU A 50 6.39 -2.67 3.01
N SER A 51 5.11 -2.80 3.35
CA SER A 51 4.31 -1.70 3.91
C SER A 51 4.79 -1.25 5.29
N GLN A 52 5.27 -2.17 6.12
CA GLN A 52 5.88 -1.83 7.40
C GLN A 52 7.15 -1.00 7.24
N ILE A 53 8.03 -1.41 6.32
CA ILE A 53 9.25 -0.66 6.01
C ILE A 53 8.87 0.73 5.50
N SER A 54 7.93 0.84 4.57
CA SER A 54 7.47 2.11 4.02
C SER A 54 6.88 3.04 5.09
N SER A 55 5.90 2.58 5.87
CA SER A 55 5.26 3.37 6.93
C SER A 55 6.22 3.69 8.09
N GLY A 56 7.11 2.75 8.44
CA GLY A 56 8.15 2.95 9.44
C GLY A 56 9.22 3.96 9.03
N LEU A 57 9.60 3.99 7.74
CA LEU A 57 10.52 4.99 7.19
C LEU A 57 9.87 6.37 7.00
N ALA A 58 8.54 6.42 6.81
CA ALA A 58 7.83 7.68 6.61
C ALA A 58 8.03 8.67 7.77
N VAL A 59 8.01 8.19 9.02
CA VAL A 59 8.17 9.01 10.22
C VAL A 59 9.56 9.68 10.32
N PRO A 60 10.69 8.94 10.30
CA PRO A 60 12.02 9.54 10.36
C PRO A 60 12.32 10.38 9.10
N LEU A 61 11.87 9.97 7.92
CA LEU A 61 12.06 10.77 6.70
C LEU A 61 11.29 12.10 6.74
N ALA A 62 10.08 12.10 7.29
CA ALA A 62 9.31 13.33 7.53
C ALA A 62 10.00 14.23 8.56
N ALA A 63 10.59 13.67 9.62
CA ALA A 63 11.37 14.43 10.60
C ALA A 63 12.60 15.08 9.94
N ILE A 64 13.33 14.33 9.10
CA ILE A 64 14.50 14.86 8.38
C ILE A 64 14.09 16.02 7.48
N LEU A 65 13.01 15.86 6.69
CA LEU A 65 12.53 16.88 5.77
C LEU A 65 12.07 18.15 6.48
N LEU A 66 11.25 18.01 7.53
CA LEU A 66 10.56 19.15 8.15
C LEU A 66 11.32 19.78 9.32
N LEU A 67 12.11 19.00 10.07
CA LEU A 67 12.75 19.45 11.31
C LEU A 67 14.28 19.57 11.21
N CYS A 68 14.95 18.70 10.45
CA CYS A 68 16.41 18.71 10.36
C CYS A 68 16.95 19.58 9.22
N LEU A 69 16.16 19.81 8.17
CA LEU A 69 16.64 20.51 7.00
C LEU A 69 16.81 22.01 7.29
N PRO A 70 17.99 22.61 7.01
CA PRO A 70 18.22 24.01 7.29
C PRO A 70 17.31 24.88 6.41
N VAL A 71 16.66 25.87 7.04
CA VAL A 71 15.80 26.88 6.40
C VAL A 71 16.68 27.85 5.60
N ASN A 72 17.25 27.36 4.50
CA ASN A 72 18.12 28.12 3.61
C ASN A 72 17.71 27.91 2.14
N PRO A 73 17.30 28.96 1.42
CA PRO A 73 16.93 28.89 0.01
C PRO A 73 18.12 28.61 -0.93
N ALA A 74 19.36 28.55 -0.39
CA ALA A 74 20.58 28.31 -1.15
C ALA A 74 20.77 26.85 -1.61
N GLU A 75 20.01 25.90 -1.06
CA GLU A 75 20.17 24.46 -1.34
C GLU A 75 18.87 23.77 -1.80
N PRO A 76 18.27 24.20 -2.94
CA PRO A 76 17.08 23.56 -3.50
C PRO A 76 17.32 22.09 -3.88
N LEU A 77 18.56 21.74 -4.27
CA LEU A 77 18.92 20.37 -4.64
C LEU A 77 18.77 19.41 -3.46
N LEU A 78 19.23 19.80 -2.27
CA LEU A 78 19.12 18.97 -1.07
C LEU A 78 17.65 18.72 -0.70
N HIS A 79 16.82 19.78 -0.74
CA HIS A 79 15.38 19.67 -0.54
C HIS A 79 14.72 18.76 -1.57
N GLY A 80 15.12 18.85 -2.85
CA GLY A 80 14.63 17.99 -3.93
C GLY A 80 14.99 16.52 -3.73
N VAL A 81 16.22 16.21 -3.32
CA VAL A 81 16.66 14.83 -3.03
C VAL A 81 15.87 14.25 -1.86
N VAL A 82 15.71 15.00 -0.76
CA VAL A 82 14.94 14.51 0.40
C VAL A 82 13.47 14.32 0.04
N LEU A 83 12.85 15.27 -0.69
CA LEU A 83 11.48 15.13 -1.19
C LEU A 83 11.33 13.93 -2.11
N PHE A 84 12.30 13.67 -2.99
CA PHE A 84 12.31 12.48 -3.83
C PHE A 84 12.33 11.20 -2.98
N VAL A 85 13.23 11.11 -1.99
CA VAL A 85 13.33 9.93 -1.12
C VAL A 85 12.07 9.73 -0.30
N VAL A 86 11.49 10.80 0.26
CA VAL A 86 10.22 10.75 1.00
C VAL A 86 9.10 10.26 0.07
N GLY A 87 8.88 10.94 -1.06
CA GLY A 87 7.83 10.61 -2.02
C GLY A 87 7.95 9.16 -2.52
N PHE A 88 9.17 8.73 -2.84
CA PHE A 88 9.45 7.36 -3.25
C PHE A 88 9.11 6.35 -2.14
N SER A 89 9.45 6.62 -0.89
CA SER A 89 9.34 5.63 0.20
C SER A 89 7.91 5.46 0.72
N ILE A 90 7.10 6.53 0.76
CA ILE A 90 5.75 6.48 1.35
C ILE A 90 4.71 5.80 0.46
N SER A 91 4.98 5.65 -0.84
CA SER A 91 3.97 5.24 -1.81
C SER A 91 3.80 3.72 -1.94
N TRP A 92 4.58 2.92 -1.22
CA TRP A 92 4.57 1.46 -1.40
C TRP A 92 3.33 0.79 -0.81
N ASN A 93 2.70 1.42 0.20
CA ASN A 93 1.66 0.82 1.03
C ASN A 93 0.46 0.27 0.23
N ALA A 94 -0.11 1.11 -0.65
CA ALA A 94 -1.26 0.74 -1.47
C ALA A 94 -0.96 -0.33 -2.53
N PRO A 95 0.07 -0.18 -3.40
CA PRO A 95 0.37 -1.14 -4.45
C PRO A 95 1.02 -2.44 -3.94
N ALA A 96 1.81 -2.41 -2.86
CA ALA A 96 2.46 -3.60 -2.34
C ALA A 96 1.51 -4.53 -1.56
N THR A 97 0.59 -3.92 -0.79
CA THR A 97 -0.16 -4.62 0.27
C THR A 97 -1.65 -4.42 0.18
N ASN A 98 -2.16 -3.18 0.26
CA ASN A 98 -3.61 -2.98 0.41
C ASN A 98 -4.39 -3.52 -0.80
N ASN A 99 -4.02 -3.08 -2.01
CA ASN A 99 -4.74 -3.49 -3.21
C ASN A 99 -4.63 -5.01 -3.45
N PRO A 100 -3.44 -5.63 -3.38
CA PRO A 100 -3.33 -7.07 -3.55
C PRO A 100 -4.08 -7.87 -2.48
N ILE A 101 -4.02 -7.47 -1.21
CA ILE A 101 -4.74 -8.18 -0.14
C ILE A 101 -6.25 -8.10 -0.38
N PHE A 102 -6.79 -6.95 -0.76
CA PHE A 102 -8.20 -6.84 -1.14
C PHE A 102 -8.54 -7.76 -2.31
N ALA A 103 -7.70 -7.84 -3.34
CA ALA A 103 -7.92 -8.76 -4.47
C ALA A 103 -7.97 -10.24 -4.04
N GLU A 104 -7.15 -10.62 -3.05
CA GLU A 104 -7.04 -12.00 -2.57
C GLU A 104 -8.17 -12.40 -1.60
N ILE A 105 -8.66 -11.49 -0.75
CA ILE A 105 -9.69 -11.80 0.25
C ILE A 105 -11.12 -11.49 -0.19
N VAL A 106 -11.29 -10.56 -1.15
CA VAL A 106 -12.61 -10.08 -1.58
C VAL A 106 -13.08 -10.83 -2.84
N PRO A 107 -14.33 -11.33 -2.87
CA PRO A 107 -14.93 -11.91 -4.06
C PRO A 107 -14.94 -10.96 -5.25
N GLU A 108 -14.81 -11.50 -6.47
CA GLU A 108 -14.60 -10.68 -7.68
C GLU A 108 -15.69 -9.64 -7.90
N ILE A 109 -16.94 -10.02 -7.61
CA ILE A 109 -18.14 -9.19 -7.80
C ILE A 109 -18.11 -7.93 -6.91
N SER A 110 -17.49 -7.99 -5.73
CA SER A 110 -17.48 -6.89 -4.76
C SER A 110 -16.14 -6.14 -4.65
N ARG A 111 -15.08 -6.58 -5.34
CA ARG A 111 -13.75 -5.91 -5.32
C ARG A 111 -13.84 -4.43 -5.66
N ALA A 112 -14.57 -4.07 -6.71
CA ALA A 112 -14.72 -2.67 -7.13
C ALA A 112 -15.37 -1.80 -6.04
N THR A 113 -16.39 -2.32 -5.36
CA THR A 113 -17.04 -1.63 -4.24
C THR A 113 -16.10 -1.44 -3.07
N VAL A 114 -15.29 -2.45 -2.72
CA VAL A 114 -14.32 -2.35 -1.64
C VAL A 114 -13.23 -1.32 -1.96
N TYR A 115 -12.70 -1.30 -3.18
CA TYR A 115 -11.74 -0.27 -3.59
C TYR A 115 -12.35 1.14 -3.56
N ALA A 116 -13.59 1.30 -4.03
CA ALA A 116 -14.28 2.58 -4.00
C ALA A 116 -14.52 3.05 -2.55
N LEU A 117 -14.88 2.14 -1.66
CA LEU A 117 -15.09 2.42 -0.25
C LEU A 117 -13.79 2.87 0.44
N ASP A 118 -12.70 2.12 0.23
CA ASP A 118 -11.36 2.44 0.75
C ASP A 118 -10.92 3.85 0.32
N ARG A 119 -10.99 4.14 -0.98
CA ARG A 119 -10.63 5.47 -1.52
C ARG A 119 -11.53 6.59 -1.03
N SER A 120 -12.80 6.30 -0.79
CA SER A 120 -13.73 7.29 -0.23
C SER A 120 -13.35 7.63 1.21
N PHE A 121 -13.05 6.63 2.05
CA PHE A 121 -12.60 6.87 3.42
C PHE A 121 -11.26 7.58 3.49
N GLU A 122 -10.28 7.16 2.67
CA GLU A 122 -8.98 7.83 2.57
C GLU A 122 -9.14 9.31 2.22
N SER A 123 -9.99 9.62 1.23
CA SER A 123 -10.24 10.99 0.79
C SER A 123 -10.94 11.83 1.85
N VAL A 124 -11.94 11.27 2.55
CA VAL A 124 -12.64 11.95 3.65
C VAL A 124 -11.66 12.26 4.79
N LEU A 125 -10.84 11.31 5.20
CA LEU A 125 -9.85 11.52 6.27
C LEU A 125 -8.77 12.53 5.84
N ALA A 126 -8.29 12.44 4.60
CA ALA A 126 -7.32 13.38 4.06
C ALA A 126 -7.86 14.82 4.00
N SER A 127 -9.17 15.01 3.80
CA SER A 127 -9.78 16.34 3.76
C SER A 127 -9.67 17.12 5.08
N PHE A 128 -9.53 16.41 6.22
CA PHE A 128 -9.32 17.03 7.53
C PHE A 128 -7.86 17.41 7.79
N ALA A 129 -6.90 16.93 7.00
CA ALA A 129 -5.49 17.20 7.23
C ALA A 129 -5.15 18.71 7.18
N PRO A 130 -5.59 19.51 6.17
CA PRO A 130 -5.26 20.93 6.15
C PRO A 130 -5.84 21.72 7.34
N PRO A 131 -7.12 21.55 7.75
CA PRO A 131 -7.64 22.17 8.97
C PRO A 131 -6.89 21.76 10.25
N VAL A 132 -6.57 20.47 10.42
CA VAL A 132 -5.85 19.97 11.60
C VAL A 132 -4.46 20.59 11.69
N VAL A 133 -3.71 20.62 10.58
CA VAL A 133 -2.40 21.26 10.52
C VAL A 133 -2.49 22.74 10.87
N GLY A 134 -3.48 23.46 10.32
CA GLY A 134 -3.69 24.88 10.59
C GLY A 134 -4.00 25.17 12.06
N LEU A 135 -4.88 24.39 12.68
CA LEU A 135 -5.23 24.52 14.09
C LEU A 135 -4.05 24.18 15.01
N LEU A 136 -3.28 23.13 14.70
CA LEU A 136 -2.08 22.79 15.46
C LEU A 136 -1.01 23.88 15.35
N ALA A 137 -0.78 24.40 14.13
CA ALA A 137 0.18 25.47 13.91
C ALA A 137 -0.17 26.71 14.74
N GLN A 138 -1.43 27.15 14.73
CA GLN A 138 -1.88 28.34 15.47
C GLN A 138 -1.98 28.10 16.98
N GLY A 139 -2.66 27.02 17.40
CA GLY A 139 -3.03 26.80 18.79
C GLY A 139 -1.93 26.18 19.66
N VAL A 140 -1.05 25.37 19.08
CA VAL A 140 0.01 24.65 19.83
C VAL A 140 1.38 25.25 19.57
N TYR A 141 1.70 25.51 18.30
CA TYR A 141 3.05 25.95 17.90
C TYR A 141 3.18 27.47 17.76
N GLY A 142 2.11 28.22 18.00
CA GLY A 142 2.14 29.68 18.10
C GLY A 142 2.35 30.40 16.76
N TYR A 143 1.83 29.85 15.67
CA TYR A 143 1.78 30.53 14.37
C TYR A 143 0.97 31.83 14.48
N VAL A 144 1.60 32.96 14.12
CA VAL A 144 0.95 34.28 14.14
C VAL A 144 0.65 34.72 12.71
N PRO A 145 -0.63 34.83 12.31
CA PRO A 145 -0.98 35.33 10.98
C PRO A 145 -0.63 36.82 10.86
N PHE A 146 0.26 37.16 9.92
CA PHE A 146 0.62 38.52 9.48
C PHE A 146 0.77 39.56 10.59
N PRO A 147 1.93 39.65 11.26
CA PRO A 147 2.17 40.75 12.19
C PRO A 147 2.33 42.06 11.41
N GLU A 148 1.34 42.94 11.47
CA GLU A 148 1.48 44.31 10.99
C GLU A 148 2.64 44.99 11.73
N GLY A 149 3.68 45.39 11.00
CA GLY A 149 4.76 46.25 11.51
C GLY A 149 5.99 45.57 12.13
N THR A 150 6.17 44.24 12.01
CA THR A 150 7.39 43.53 12.43
C THR A 150 8.22 43.09 11.22
N ASP A 151 9.55 42.89 11.38
CA ASP A 151 10.42 42.35 10.32
C ASP A 151 9.84 41.07 9.71
N GLN A 152 9.27 41.21 8.51
CA GLN A 152 8.51 40.18 7.79
C GLN A 152 9.30 38.86 7.69
N HIS A 153 10.60 38.96 7.44
CA HIS A 153 11.50 37.80 7.29
C HIS A 153 11.70 36.99 8.58
N LEU A 154 11.74 37.63 9.76
CA LEU A 154 11.88 36.92 11.05
C LEU A 154 10.54 36.27 11.46
N ALA A 155 9.43 36.96 11.19
CA ALA A 155 8.10 36.41 11.37
C ALA A 155 7.84 35.17 10.48
N ASP A 156 8.22 35.25 9.20
CA ASP A 156 8.06 34.15 8.23
C ASP A 156 8.92 32.93 8.60
N ARG A 157 10.14 33.13 9.12
CA ARG A 157 10.98 32.03 9.63
C ARG A 157 10.41 31.36 10.87
N ARG A 158 9.87 32.12 11.82
CA ARG A 158 9.23 31.56 13.02
C ARG A 158 7.97 30.79 12.66
N ASN A 159 7.16 31.36 11.76
CA ASN A 159 5.91 30.78 11.29
C ASN A 159 6.13 29.50 10.47
N SER A 160 7.17 29.45 9.62
CA SER A 160 7.52 28.24 8.86
C SER A 160 7.97 27.09 9.75
N ARG A 161 8.69 27.37 10.85
CA ARG A 161 9.03 26.34 11.85
C ARG A 161 7.81 25.79 12.57
N ALA A 162 6.91 26.65 13.06
CA ALA A 162 5.66 26.23 13.69
C ALA A 162 4.80 25.37 12.74
N LEU A 163 4.76 25.74 11.46
CA LEU A 163 4.08 24.97 10.42
C LEU A 163 4.76 23.62 10.16
N ALA A 164 6.10 23.56 10.17
CA ALA A 164 6.85 22.32 9.99
C ALA A 164 6.60 21.31 11.12
N GLU A 165 6.59 21.79 12.37
CA GLU A 165 6.30 20.98 13.55
C GLU A 165 4.86 20.45 13.52
N ALA A 166 3.88 21.29 13.14
CA ALA A 166 2.50 20.88 12.94
C ALA A 166 2.35 19.82 11.84
N LEU A 167 2.97 20.04 10.66
CA LEU A 167 2.98 19.08 9.56
C LEU A 167 3.60 17.75 9.96
N TYR A 168 4.70 17.78 10.72
CA TYR A 168 5.38 16.58 11.18
C TYR A 168 4.46 15.73 12.06
N VAL A 169 3.76 16.32 13.03
CA VAL A 169 2.81 15.59 13.87
C VAL A 169 1.63 15.06 13.05
N SER A 170 1.09 15.86 12.13
CA SER A 170 -0.02 15.46 11.27
C SER A 170 0.34 14.36 10.25
N ILE A 171 1.61 14.15 9.93
CA ILE A 171 2.09 13.02 9.11
C ILE A 171 2.48 11.84 9.99
N GLY A 172 3.25 12.09 11.05
CA GLY A 172 3.85 11.06 11.89
C GLY A 172 2.81 10.24 12.64
N VAL A 173 1.78 10.88 13.20
CA VAL A 173 0.74 10.17 13.97
C VAL A 173 -0.07 9.20 13.08
N PRO A 174 -0.64 9.61 11.93
CA PRO A 174 -1.31 8.67 11.03
C PRO A 174 -0.40 7.56 10.52
N MET A 175 0.87 7.86 10.19
CA MET A 175 1.83 6.84 9.73
C MET A 175 2.17 5.82 10.83
N ALA A 176 2.29 6.26 12.09
CA ALA A 176 2.51 5.36 13.23
C ALA A 176 1.29 4.45 13.49
N ILE A 177 0.07 4.99 13.36
CA ILE A 177 -1.16 4.20 13.41
C ILE A 177 -1.19 3.19 12.26
N CYS A 178 -0.85 3.62 11.04
CA CYS A 178 -0.79 2.76 9.85
C CYS A 178 0.20 1.58 10.04
N CYS A 179 1.41 1.88 10.53
CA CYS A 179 2.41 0.89 10.90
C CYS A 179 1.86 -0.11 11.95
N SER A 180 1.15 0.38 12.97
CA SER A 180 0.52 -0.47 13.98
C SER A 180 -0.56 -1.39 13.39
N VAL A 181 -1.38 -0.88 12.47
CA VAL A 181 -2.41 -1.67 11.77
C VAL A 181 -1.78 -2.74 10.89
N TYR A 182 -0.71 -2.42 10.16
CA TYR A 182 0.04 -3.45 9.42
C TYR A 182 0.64 -4.52 10.33
N THR A 183 0.97 -4.19 11.57
CA THR A 183 1.49 -5.18 12.53
C THR A 183 0.40 -6.20 12.87
N LEU A 184 -0.83 -5.72 13.11
CA LEU A 184 -1.98 -6.59 13.35
C LEU A 184 -2.31 -7.47 12.14
N LEU A 185 -2.07 -6.95 10.92
CA LEU A 185 -2.36 -7.67 9.68
C LEU A 185 -1.54 -8.97 9.55
N TYR A 186 -0.34 -9.06 10.16
CA TYR A 186 0.43 -10.31 10.19
C TYR A 186 -0.33 -11.47 10.84
N TRP A 187 -1.24 -11.18 11.77
CA TRP A 187 -1.99 -12.19 12.50
C TRP A 187 -3.34 -12.50 11.85
N THR A 188 -4.04 -11.49 11.34
CA THR A 188 -5.38 -11.65 10.77
C THR A 188 -5.35 -12.17 9.33
N TYR A 189 -4.44 -11.65 8.50
CA TYR A 189 -4.40 -11.94 7.07
C TYR A 189 -4.24 -13.43 6.71
N PRO A 190 -3.37 -14.23 7.37
CA PRO A 190 -3.28 -15.65 7.04
C PRO A 190 -4.62 -16.38 7.20
N GLN A 191 -5.36 -16.07 8.27
CA GLN A 191 -6.65 -16.70 8.54
C GLN A 191 -7.72 -16.26 7.54
N ASP A 192 -7.73 -14.97 7.19
CA ASP A 192 -8.70 -14.42 6.26
C ASP A 192 -8.45 -14.89 4.82
N ARG A 193 -7.18 -15.02 4.42
CA ARG A 193 -6.80 -15.62 3.13
C ARG A 193 -7.23 -17.08 3.04
N ASP A 194 -7.00 -17.88 4.08
CA ASP A 194 -7.41 -19.29 4.08
C ASP A 194 -8.93 -19.45 4.02
N LYS A 195 -9.70 -18.58 4.68
CA LYS A 195 -11.16 -18.55 4.59
C LYS A 195 -11.63 -18.17 3.19
N ALA A 196 -11.03 -17.15 2.58
CA ALA A 196 -11.36 -16.71 1.22
C ALA A 196 -11.08 -17.82 0.20
N LEU A 197 -9.92 -18.47 0.31
CA LEU A 197 -9.52 -19.58 -0.54
C LEU A 197 -10.51 -20.76 -0.44
N LYS A 198 -10.90 -21.15 0.79
CA LYS A 198 -11.93 -22.18 1.00
C LYS A 198 -13.28 -21.79 0.43
N GLY A 199 -13.71 -20.54 0.61
CA GLY A 199 -14.95 -20.01 0.04
C GLY A 199 -14.99 -20.12 -1.48
N MET A 200 -13.87 -19.78 -2.14
CA MET A 200 -13.72 -19.90 -3.59
C MET A 200 -13.75 -21.36 -4.06
N TYR A 201 -13.08 -22.29 -3.37
CA TYR A 201 -13.17 -23.71 -3.71
C TYR A 201 -14.59 -24.28 -3.56
N MET A 202 -15.32 -23.86 -2.52
CA MET A 202 -16.70 -24.29 -2.30
C MET A 202 -17.65 -23.75 -3.39
N SER A 203 -17.50 -22.48 -3.81
CA SER A 203 -18.32 -21.92 -4.88
C SER A 203 -18.05 -22.61 -6.22
N VAL A 204 -16.79 -22.88 -6.55
CA VAL A 204 -16.42 -23.63 -7.77
C VAL A 204 -16.95 -25.07 -7.71
N GLY A 205 -16.85 -25.73 -6.55
CA GLY A 205 -17.38 -27.08 -6.33
C GLY A 205 -18.89 -27.20 -6.54
N GLN A 206 -19.63 -26.13 -6.24
CA GLN A 206 -21.09 -26.06 -6.37
C GLN A 206 -21.56 -25.72 -7.79
N GLU A 207 -20.72 -25.06 -8.60
CA GLU A 207 -21.01 -24.75 -10.01
C GLU A 207 -20.69 -25.92 -10.97
N LEU A 208 -19.94 -26.92 -10.52
CA LEU A 208 -19.69 -28.14 -11.31
C LEU A 208 -20.97 -28.98 -11.41
N PRO A 209 -21.46 -29.31 -12.63
CA PRO A 209 -22.64 -30.15 -12.79
C PRO A 209 -22.41 -31.51 -12.13
N ALA A 210 -23.46 -32.09 -11.53
CA ALA A 210 -23.41 -33.35 -10.77
C ALA A 210 -22.76 -34.51 -11.55
N SER A 211 -22.73 -34.45 -12.88
CA SER A 211 -22.01 -35.40 -13.74
C SER A 211 -20.50 -35.39 -13.54
N VAL A 212 -19.87 -34.24 -13.30
CA VAL A 212 -18.41 -34.13 -13.10
C VAL A 212 -18.00 -34.57 -11.69
N GLN A 213 -18.83 -34.29 -10.67
CA GLN A 213 -18.61 -34.80 -9.31
C GLN A 213 -18.69 -36.33 -9.24
N LEU A 214 -19.61 -36.94 -10.00
CA LEU A 214 -19.74 -38.39 -10.08
C LEU A 214 -18.54 -39.05 -10.79
N THR A 215 -18.01 -38.40 -11.85
CA THR A 215 -16.86 -38.93 -12.60
C THR A 215 -15.59 -38.95 -11.75
N GLY A 216 -15.37 -37.93 -10.89
CA GLY A 216 -14.26 -37.93 -9.92
C GLY A 216 -14.39 -38.99 -8.81
N PHE A 217 -15.61 -39.37 -8.43
CA PHE A 217 -15.87 -40.47 -7.48
C PHE A 217 -15.73 -41.86 -8.10
N PHE A 218 -16.03 -42.02 -9.40
CA PHE A 218 -15.90 -43.31 -10.09
C PHE A 218 -14.49 -43.63 -10.59
N GLN A 219 -13.61 -42.63 -10.72
CA GLN A 219 -12.24 -42.86 -11.19
C GLN A 219 -11.32 -43.50 -10.14
N HIS A 220 -11.85 -43.84 -8.96
CA HIS A 220 -11.17 -44.61 -7.92
C HIS A 220 -11.81 -45.99 -7.63
N SER A 221 -12.64 -46.53 -8.53
CA SER A 221 -13.10 -47.92 -8.42
C SER A 221 -12.12 -48.88 -9.14
N PRO A 222 -11.48 -49.86 -8.47
CA PRO A 222 -10.45 -50.73 -9.06
C PRO A 222 -10.95 -51.79 -10.05
N GLU A 223 -12.23 -51.80 -10.45
CA GLU A 223 -12.84 -52.97 -11.10
C GLU A 223 -12.68 -53.05 -12.63
N GLU A 224 -12.22 -52.00 -13.30
CA GLU A 224 -12.17 -52.00 -14.78
C GLU A 224 -10.88 -52.58 -15.39
N ASN A 225 -9.93 -53.03 -14.57
CA ASN A 225 -8.66 -53.58 -15.06
C ASN A 225 -8.63 -55.12 -15.16
N GLN A 226 -9.76 -55.79 -14.90
CA GLN A 226 -9.83 -57.26 -14.88
C GLN A 226 -10.55 -57.87 -16.10
N THR A 227 -11.38 -57.08 -16.78
CA THR A 227 -12.08 -57.52 -18.01
C THR A 227 -11.23 -57.35 -19.26
N ARG A 228 -10.29 -56.39 -19.28
CA ARG A 228 -9.48 -56.11 -20.48
C ARG A 228 -8.36 -57.12 -20.73
N SER A 229 -7.92 -57.86 -19.71
CA SER A 229 -6.90 -58.89 -19.86
C SER A 229 -7.41 -60.21 -20.43
N HIS A 230 -8.73 -60.46 -20.41
CA HIS A 230 -9.29 -61.71 -20.95
C HIS A 230 -9.66 -61.63 -22.44
N GLU A 231 -9.86 -60.43 -22.97
CA GLU A 231 -10.27 -60.23 -24.37
C GLU A 231 -9.07 -60.15 -25.33
N GLU A 232 -7.90 -59.69 -24.86
CA GLU A 232 -6.68 -59.64 -25.70
C GLU A 232 -6.04 -61.03 -25.91
N ASP A 233 -6.15 -61.95 -24.95
CA ASP A 233 -5.60 -63.31 -25.10
C ASP A 233 -6.44 -64.20 -26.04
N SER A 234 -7.72 -63.88 -26.23
CA SER A 234 -8.63 -64.66 -27.08
C SER A 234 -8.42 -64.38 -28.58
N HIS A 235 -7.92 -63.19 -28.93
CA HIS A 235 -7.72 -62.78 -30.32
C HIS A 235 -6.34 -63.15 -30.89
N LEU A 236 -5.37 -63.50 -30.04
CA LEU A 236 -4.03 -63.93 -30.48
C LEU A 236 -3.94 -65.42 -30.85
N LEU A 237 -4.92 -66.25 -30.47
CA LEU A 237 -4.90 -67.70 -30.74
C LEU A 237 -5.59 -68.14 -32.04
N LEU A 238 -6.16 -67.21 -32.83
CA LEU A 238 -6.86 -67.53 -34.08
C LEU A 238 -6.14 -67.05 -35.36
N SER A 239 -4.88 -66.61 -35.26
CA SER A 239 -4.09 -66.18 -36.44
C SER A 239 -2.91 -67.10 -36.81
N GLU A 240 -2.77 -68.26 -36.16
CA GLU A 240 -1.80 -69.30 -36.54
C GLU A 240 -2.53 -70.63 -36.80
N SER A 241 -3.12 -70.76 -38.00
CA SER A 241 -3.49 -72.05 -38.59
C SER A 241 -3.43 -71.97 -40.10
#